data_AF-A0A966R9J0-F1
#
_entry.id   AF-A0A966R9J0-F1
#
_cell.length_a   1.000
_cell.length_b   1.000
_cell.length_c   1.000
_cell.angle_alpha   90.00
_cell.angle_beta   90.00
_cell.angle_gamma   90.00
#
_symmetry.space_group_name_H-M   'P 1'
#
loop_
_entity.id
_entity.type
_entity.pdbx_description
1 polymer ?
#
loop_
_entity_poly.entity_id
_entity_poly.type
_entity_poly.pdbx_seq_one_letter_code
_entity_poly.pdbx_strand_id
1 'polypeptide(L)' 'MTSRACPEQYDVFDAHGEMAGYLRLRHGYFRADYPDCGGETVYTSNTKGDGLFDDDERMPELTKAVAALDAIHRKGKQE' A
#
# COMPACT_ATOMS: atom_id res chain seq x y z
N MET A 1 1.57 14.46 16.74
CA MET A 1 1.03 15.54 15.89
C MET A 1 1.07 15.02 14.46
N THR A 2 -0.04 14.47 13.96
CA THR A 2 -0.14 13.98 12.58
C THR A 2 -0.73 15.11 11.73
N SER A 3 0.13 15.82 11.01
CA SER A 3 -0.30 16.90 10.12
C SER A 3 -0.90 16.32 8.84
N ARG A 4 -1.99 16.91 8.33
CA ARG A 4 -2.61 16.65 7.02
C ARG A 4 -1.66 16.83 5.82
N ALA A 5 -0.44 17.32 6.07
CA ALA A 5 0.62 17.52 5.08
C ALA A 5 1.59 16.32 4.99
N CYS A 6 1.49 15.35 5.90
CA CYS A 6 2.28 14.13 5.86
C CYS A 6 1.52 13.08 5.04
N PRO A 7 2.04 12.62 3.89
CA PRO A 7 1.41 11.55 3.12
C PRO A 7 1.26 10.29 3.98
N GLU A 8 0.13 9.61 3.85
CA GLU A 8 -0.09 8.36 4.56
C GLU A 8 0.79 7.26 3.94
N GLN A 9 1.63 6.62 4.75
CA GLN A 9 2.66 5.69 4.31
C GLN A 9 2.72 4.50 5.25
N TYR A 10 2.83 3.30 4.69
CA TYR A 10 2.90 2.06 5.47
C TYR A 10 3.94 1.12 4.88
N ASP A 11 4.82 0.62 5.73
CA ASP A 11 5.66 -0.53 5.41
C ASP A 11 4.86 -1.81 5.69
N VAL A 12 4.79 -2.70 4.71
CA VAL A 12 4.10 -3.98 4.82
C VAL A 12 5.16 -5.06 5.03
N PHE A 13 5.02 -5.81 6.11
CA PHE A 13 5.88 -6.94 6.43
C PHE A 13 5.09 -8.23 6.37
N ASP A 14 5.74 -9.32 5.98
CA ASP A 14 5.17 -10.66 6.03
C ASP A 14 5.21 -11.24 7.46
N ALA A 15 4.72 -12.46 7.63
CA ALA A 15 4.71 -13.16 8.92
C ALA A 15 6.12 -13.50 9.46
N HIS A 16 7.14 -13.46 8.61
CA HIS A 16 8.54 -13.71 8.96
C HIS A 16 9.30 -12.41 9.27
N GLY A 17 8.66 -11.25 9.12
CA GLY A 17 9.29 -9.94 9.29
C GLY A 17 10.06 -9.46 8.07
N GLU A 18 9.88 -10.10 6.90
CA GLU A 18 10.46 -9.68 5.64
C GLU A 18 9.60 -8.56 5.02
N MET A 19 10.25 -7.58 4.37
CA MET A 19 9.53 -6.50 3.70
C MET A 19 8.75 -7.08 2.51
N ALA A 20 7.42 -6.99 2.60
CA ALA A 20 6.48 -7.53 1.62
C ALA A 20 5.82 -6.43 0.77
N GLY A 21 6.12 -5.16 1.04
CA GLY A 21 5.70 -4.04 0.20
C GLY A 21 5.69 -2.70 0.93
N TYR A 22 5.34 -1.68 0.18
CA TYR A 22 5.23 -0.31 0.66
C TYR A 22 3.96 0.34 0.11
N LEU A 23 3.15 0.94 0.99
CA LEU A 23 1.92 1.63 0.64
C LEU A 23 2.12 3.14 0.80
N ARG A 24 1.59 3.92 -0.15
CA ARG A 24 1.64 5.37 -0.08
C ARG A 24 0.41 6.01 -0.69
N LEU A 25 -0.19 6.93 0.06
CA LEU A 25 -1.25 7.82 -0.40
C LEU A 25 -0.72 9.26 -0.48
N ARG A 26 -0.85 9.89 -1.64
CA ARG A 26 -0.50 11.31 -1.82
C ARG A 26 -1.39 11.96 -2.87
N HIS A 27 -1.98 13.12 -2.56
CA HIS A 27 -2.85 13.89 -3.47
C HIS A 27 -3.98 13.04 -4.09
N GLY A 28 -4.59 12.18 -3.28
CA GLY A 28 -5.64 11.26 -3.70
C GLY A 28 -5.18 10.09 -4.58
N TYR A 29 -3.88 9.90 -4.75
CA TYR A 29 -3.31 8.76 -5.46
C TYR A 29 -2.70 7.78 -4.47
N PHE A 30 -3.32 6.61 -4.37
CA PHE A 30 -2.86 5.49 -3.57
C PHE A 30 -2.11 4.49 -4.44
N ARG A 31 -0.98 4.01 -3.95
CA ARG A 31 -0.21 2.96 -4.61
C ARG A 31 0.42 1.99 -3.62
N ALA A 32 0.60 0.75 -4.07
CA ALA A 32 1.34 -0.29 -3.41
C ALA A 32 2.52 -0.72 -4.28
N ASP A 33 3.73 -0.56 -3.77
CA ASP A 33 4.99 -0.89 -4.42
C ASP A 33 5.57 -2.18 -3.79
N TYR A 34 6.12 -3.08 -4.61
CA TYR A 34 6.75 -4.34 -4.21
C TYR A 34 8.18 -4.45 -4.77
N PRO A 35 9.15 -5.01 -4.02
CA PRO A 35 9.06 -5.43 -2.62
C PRO A 35 9.19 -4.27 -1.63
N ASP A 36 9.68 -3.12 -2.08
CA ASP A 36 9.98 -1.95 -1.25
C ASP A 36 9.56 -0.63 -1.92
N CYS A 37 9.82 0.50 -1.24
CA CYS A 37 9.44 1.82 -1.71
C CYS A 37 10.14 2.19 -3.04
N GLY A 38 9.35 2.23 -4.12
CA GLY A 38 9.85 2.52 -5.46
C GLY A 38 10.19 1.29 -6.30
N GLY A 39 9.82 0.09 -5.81
CA GLY A 39 9.77 -1.13 -6.61
C GLY A 39 8.64 -1.13 -7.64
N GLU A 40 8.21 -2.33 -8.05
CA GLU A 40 7.11 -2.51 -8.99
C GLU A 40 5.78 -2.17 -8.33
N THR A 41 5.01 -1.28 -8.95
CA THR A 41 3.69 -0.93 -8.46
C THR A 41 2.68 -2.01 -8.84
N VAL A 42 2.21 -2.77 -7.86
CA VAL A 42 1.28 -3.90 -8.05
C VAL A 42 -0.18 -3.52 -7.86
N TYR A 43 -0.43 -2.39 -7.19
CA TYR A 43 -1.77 -1.86 -6.99
C TYR A 43 -1.74 -0.33 -7.03
N THR A 44 -2.71 0.26 -7.70
CA THR A 44 -2.90 1.72 -7.74
C THR A 44 -4.38 2.03 -7.68
N SER A 45 -4.74 3.11 -7.01
CA SER A 45 -6.11 3.58 -6.94
C SER A 45 -6.19 5.08 -6.73
N ASN A 46 -7.30 5.66 -7.17
CA ASN A 46 -7.61 7.06 -6.98
C ASN A 46 -8.67 7.17 -5.88
N THR A 47 -8.27 7.69 -4.72
CA THR A 47 -9.16 7.91 -3.58
C THR A 47 -9.88 9.23 -3.74
N LYS A 48 -11.11 9.33 -3.22
CA LYS A 48 -11.86 10.60 -3.28
C LYS A 48 -11.23 11.73 -2.46
N GLY A 49 -10.48 11.42 -1.41
CA GLY A 49 -9.86 12.42 -0.54
C GLY A 49 -8.53 12.97 -1.07
N ASP A 50 -8.24 14.23 -0.75
CA ASP A 50 -7.02 14.95 -1.15
C ASP A 50 -5.82 14.57 -0.25
N GLY A 51 -5.39 13.30 -0.36
CA GLY A 51 -4.27 12.76 0.41
C GLY A 51 -4.64 12.04 1.70
N LEU A 52 -5.92 11.75 1.91
CA LEU A 52 -6.45 10.89 2.98
C LEU A 52 -7.55 10.01 2.40
N PHE A 53 -7.67 8.77 2.87
CA PHE A 53 -8.83 7.95 2.53
C PHE A 53 -10.09 8.49 3.20
N ASP A 54 -11.22 8.31 2.54
CA ASP A 54 -12.52 8.39 3.23
C ASP A 54 -12.70 7.14 4.09
N ASP A 55 -13.45 7.23 5.20
CA ASP A 55 -13.58 6.14 6.18
C ASP A 55 -14.16 4.87 5.54
N ASP A 56 -15.06 5.05 4.56
CA ASP A 56 -15.71 3.97 3.81
C ASP A 56 -14.78 3.33 2.73
N GLU A 57 -13.77 4.06 2.27
CA GLU A 57 -12.84 3.60 1.22
C GLU A 57 -11.51 3.10 1.78
N ARG A 58 -11.11 3.51 2.99
CA ARG A 58 -9.80 3.14 3.56
C ARG A 58 -9.63 1.64 3.68
N MET A 59 -10.59 0.97 4.31
CA MET A 59 -10.53 -0.46 4.58
C MET A 59 -10.49 -1.32 3.29
N PRO A 60 -11.38 -1.13 2.31
CA PRO A 60 -11.34 -1.92 1.08
C PRO A 60 -10.07 -1.64 0.25
N GLU A 61 -9.59 -0.41 0.19
CA GLU A 61 -8.38 -0.08 -0.57
C GLU A 61 -7.11 -0.68 0.04
N LEU A 62 -6.96 -0.59 1.36
CA LEU A 62 -5.87 -1.27 2.06
C LEU A 62 -5.94 -2.79 1.89
N THR A 63 -7.14 -3.36 1.96
CA THR A 63 -7.34 -4.82 1.80
C THR A 63 -6.92 -5.28 0.40
N LYS A 64 -7.31 -4.57 -0.66
CA LYS A 64 -6.92 -4.90 -2.03
C LYS A 64 -5.42 -4.76 -2.25
N ALA A 65 -4.80 -3.69 -1.73
CA ALA A 65 -3.37 -3.47 -1.83
C ALA A 65 -2.57 -4.58 -1.13
N VAL A 66 -2.94 -4.94 0.10
CA VAL A 66 -2.28 -6.02 0.85
C VAL A 66 -2.49 -7.37 0.15
N ALA A 67 -3.68 -7.63 -0.39
CA ALA A 67 -3.95 -8.86 -1.15
C ALA A 67 -3.08 -8.96 -2.42
N ALA A 68 -2.87 -7.84 -3.13
CA ALA A 68 -2.00 -7.80 -4.30
C ALA A 68 -0.53 -8.04 -3.92
N LEU A 69 -0.05 -7.42 -2.84
CA LEU A 69 1.30 -7.62 -2.30
C LEU A 69 1.51 -9.07 -1.83
N ASP A 70 0.56 -9.65 -1.09
CA ASP A 70 0.63 -11.04 -0.65
C ASP A 70 0.62 -12.02 -1.85
N ALA A 71 -0.20 -11.76 -2.86
CA ALA A 71 -0.27 -12.59 -4.06
C ALA A 71 1.05 -12.59 -4.85
N ILE A 72 1.70 -11.43 -5.02
CA ILE A 72 3.00 -11.35 -5.71
C ILE A 72 4.12 -11.93 -4.84
N HIS A 73 4.11 -11.65 -3.53
CA HIS A 73 5.12 -12.13 -2.59
C HIS A 73 5.11 -13.66 -2.47
N ARG A 74 3.92 -14.29 -2.46
CA ARG A 74 3.78 -15.75 -2.50
C ARG A 74 4.26 -16.38 -3.81
N LYS A 75 4.09 -15.69 -4.95
CA LYS A 75 4.59 -16.18 -6.24
C LYS A 75 6.12 -16.20 -6.27
N GLY A 76 6.78 -15.15 -5.78
CA GLY A 76 8.24 -15.06 -5.75
C GLY A 76 8.93 -16.04 -4.79
N LYS A 77 8.21 -16.60 -3.81
CA LYS A 77 8.74 -17.61 -2.87
C LYS A 77 8.59 -19.07 -3.35
N GLN A 78 7.94 -19.32 -4.49
CA GLN A 78 7.73 -20.67 -5.04
C GLN A 78 8.68 -21.05 -6.18
N GLU A 79 9.66 -20.20 -6.51
CA GLU A 79 10.68 -20.44 -7.55
C GLU A 79 12.03 -20.90 -6.96
#